data_AF-A0A5E4MJ10-F1
#
_entry.id   AF-A0A5E4MJ10-F1
#
_cell.length_a   1.000
_cell.length_b   1.000
_cell.length_c   1.000
_cell.angle_alpha   90.00
_cell.angle_beta   90.00
_cell.angle_gamma   90.00
#
_symmetry.space_group_name_H-M   'P 1'
#
loop_
_entity.id
_entity.type
_entity.pdbx_description
1 polymer ?
#
loop_
_entity_poly.entity_id
_entity_poly.type
_entity_poly.pdbx_seq_one_letter_code
_entity_poly.pdbx_strand_id
1 'polypeptide(L)'
;MSYNFKYMEKYNKVKHNIHFKWATEFENTIQQMTAKVFNIVGTKVDGNEVNVVIQAFDEFQKNLLTLMDDLVKRIADSYESLESAKKNATGWANSLRYQVSLKHHYTSAGPNIQGVRWGFENSIKYIIISATELADEGGNDTEFKKMVSDYVKNVVIQSLIDTLETIKNKLDQLKQP
;
A
#
# COMPACT_ATOMS: atom_id res chain seq x y z
N MET A 1 16.64 -17.99 2.50
CA MET A 1 16.93 -17.17 3.71
C MET A 1 17.26 -15.70 3.43
N SER A 2 17.45 -15.22 2.18
CA SER A 2 17.91 -13.84 1.91
C SER A 2 16.82 -12.75 1.84
N TYR A 3 15.55 -13.09 1.57
CA TYR A 3 14.50 -12.10 1.35
C TYR A 3 14.02 -11.43 2.65
N ASN A 4 13.87 -12.19 3.74
CA ASN A 4 13.45 -11.66 5.04
C ASN A 4 14.49 -10.74 5.69
N PHE A 5 15.79 -10.98 5.46
CA PHE A 5 16.87 -10.17 6.01
C PHE A 5 16.92 -8.78 5.34
N LYS A 6 16.91 -8.74 4.00
CA LYS A 6 16.83 -7.48 3.23
C LYS A 6 15.56 -6.68 3.54
N TYR A 7 14.45 -7.36 3.80
CA TYR A 7 13.20 -6.73 4.17
C TYR A 7 13.27 -6.07 5.55
N MET A 8 13.83 -6.75 6.55
CA MET A 8 14.02 -6.17 7.90
C MET A 8 14.96 -4.96 7.89
N GLU A 9 16.05 -5.00 7.12
CA GLU A 9 16.96 -3.86 6.99
C GLU A 9 16.27 -2.63 6.40
N LYS A 10 15.54 -2.80 5.30
CA LYS A 10 14.76 -1.72 4.68
C LYS A 10 13.72 -1.15 5.64
N TYR A 11 13.02 -2.02 6.36
CA TYR A 11 12.00 -1.61 7.31
C TYR A 11 12.59 -0.89 8.53
N ASN A 12 13.78 -1.28 8.98
CA ASN A 12 14.51 -0.54 10.00
C ASN A 12 14.90 0.87 9.52
N LYS A 13 15.23 1.07 8.24
CA LYS A 13 15.48 2.42 7.70
C LYS A 13 14.25 3.33 7.80
N VAL A 14 13.06 2.79 7.50
CA VAL A 14 11.79 3.53 7.66
C VAL A 14 11.63 4.07 9.07
N LYS A 15 11.86 3.23 10.09
CA LYS A 15 11.68 3.60 11.51
C LYS A 15 12.59 4.74 11.97
N HIS A 16 13.73 4.94 11.32
CA HIS A 16 14.68 5.99 11.64
C HIS A 16 14.56 7.21 10.70
N ASN A 17 13.68 7.16 9.70
CA ASN A 17 13.46 8.28 8.77
C ASN A 17 12.45 9.28 9.37
N ILE A 18 12.90 10.53 9.58
CA ILE A 18 12.09 11.57 10.21
C ILE A 18 10.82 11.91 9.42
N HIS A 19 10.85 11.74 8.10
CA HIS A 19 9.71 12.03 7.22
C HIS A 19 8.66 10.90 7.27
N PHE A 20 9.01 9.71 7.74
CA PHE A 20 8.14 8.53 7.77
C PHE A 20 7.82 8.05 9.20
N LYS A 21 7.96 8.91 10.22
CA LYS A 21 7.64 8.58 11.62
C LYS A 21 6.19 8.07 11.81
N TRP A 22 5.27 8.50 10.95
CA TRP A 22 3.87 8.07 10.94
C TRP A 22 3.68 6.61 10.50
N ALA A 23 4.67 5.97 9.87
CA ALA A 23 4.53 4.66 9.22
C ALA A 23 4.05 3.56 10.18
N THR A 24 4.57 3.53 11.41
CA THR A 24 4.20 2.53 12.42
C THR A 24 2.73 2.67 12.85
N GLU A 25 2.23 3.91 12.96
CA GLU A 25 0.84 4.18 13.37
C GLU A 25 -0.16 3.72 12.30
N PHE A 26 0.14 4.00 11.03
CA PHE A 26 -0.71 3.57 9.91
C PHE A 26 -0.70 2.06 9.72
N GLU A 27 0.44 1.38 9.94
CA GLU A 27 0.48 -0.08 9.91
C GLU A 27 -0.41 -0.72 10.96
N ASN A 28 -0.36 -0.22 12.20
CA ASN A 28 -1.23 -0.70 13.27
C ASN A 28 -2.70 -0.44 12.93
N THR A 29 -3.02 0.75 12.40
CA THR A 29 -4.38 1.13 12.00
C THR A 29 -4.92 0.19 10.92
N ILE A 30 -4.15 -0.05 9.86
CA ILE A 30 -4.55 -0.92 8.75
C ILE A 30 -4.66 -2.38 9.20
N GLN A 31 -3.78 -2.87 10.07
CA GLN A 31 -3.91 -4.21 10.66
C GLN A 31 -5.21 -4.35 11.47
N GLN A 32 -5.56 -3.35 12.28
CA GLN A 32 -6.81 -3.35 13.05
C GLN A 32 -8.05 -3.28 12.15
N MET A 33 -8.04 -2.42 11.12
CA MET A 33 -9.14 -2.31 10.16
C MET A 33 -9.31 -3.59 9.36
N THR A 34 -8.22 -4.17 8.89
CA THR A 34 -8.21 -5.46 8.20
C THR A 34 -8.78 -6.53 9.14
N ALA A 35 -8.32 -6.63 10.39
CA ALA A 35 -8.88 -7.57 11.34
C ALA A 35 -10.40 -7.40 11.51
N LYS A 36 -10.92 -6.17 11.60
CA LYS A 36 -12.37 -5.89 11.68
C LYS A 36 -13.11 -6.39 10.44
N VAL A 37 -12.65 -6.04 9.24
CA VAL A 37 -13.25 -6.49 7.97
C VAL A 37 -13.30 -8.01 7.89
N PHE A 38 -12.17 -8.67 8.14
CA PHE A 38 -12.06 -10.11 7.96
C PHE A 38 -12.75 -10.91 9.09
N ASN A 39 -12.93 -10.33 10.27
CA ASN A 39 -13.81 -10.88 11.30
C ASN A 39 -15.30 -10.86 10.88
N ILE A 40 -15.71 -9.89 10.06
CA ILE A 40 -17.09 -9.80 9.56
C ILE A 40 -17.34 -10.85 8.49
N VAL A 41 -16.38 -11.05 7.57
CA VAL A 41 -16.45 -12.07 6.50
C VAL A 41 -16.41 -13.50 7.06
N GLY A 42 -15.61 -13.73 8.10
CA GLY A 42 -15.40 -15.06 8.68
C GLY A 42 -14.50 -15.95 7.82
N THR A 43 -14.56 -17.26 8.05
CA THR A 43 -13.70 -18.27 7.39
C THR A 43 -14.38 -18.98 6.22
N LYS A 44 -15.62 -18.62 5.88
CA LYS A 44 -16.35 -19.29 4.80
C LYS A 44 -15.76 -18.87 3.45
N VAL A 45 -15.47 -19.88 2.63
CA VAL A 45 -14.75 -19.74 1.35
C VAL A 45 -15.68 -19.22 0.24
N ASP A 46 -16.99 -19.43 0.40
CA ASP A 46 -18.00 -19.13 -0.62
C ASP A 46 -19.07 -18.20 -0.03
N GLY A 47 -19.26 -17.02 -0.64
CA GLY A 47 -20.25 -16.03 -0.20
C GLY A 47 -20.10 -14.67 -0.90
N ASN A 48 -21.18 -13.89 -0.89
CA ASN A 48 -21.20 -12.53 -1.45
C ASN A 48 -20.18 -11.60 -0.76
N GLU A 49 -19.88 -11.86 0.51
CA GLU A 49 -18.92 -11.14 1.34
C GLU A 49 -17.48 -11.29 0.83
N VAL A 50 -17.10 -12.50 0.39
CA VAL A 50 -15.76 -12.77 -0.16
C VAL A 50 -15.59 -12.02 -1.49
N ASN A 51 -16.62 -12.03 -2.33
CA ASN A 51 -16.62 -11.29 -3.60
C ASN A 51 -16.50 -9.77 -3.40
N VAL A 52 -17.18 -9.20 -2.40
CA VAL A 52 -17.06 -7.77 -2.05
C VAL A 52 -15.62 -7.39 -1.72
N VAL A 53 -14.94 -8.22 -0.93
CA VAL A 53 -13.58 -7.95 -0.47
C VAL A 53 -12.57 -8.10 -1.60
N ILE A 54 -12.71 -9.14 -2.44
CA ILE A 54 -11.87 -9.34 -3.64
C ILE A 54 -12.02 -8.15 -4.59
N GLN A 55 -13.25 -7.78 -4.96
CA GLN A 55 -13.50 -6.68 -5.90
C GLN A 55 -12.96 -5.34 -5.39
N ALA A 56 -13.15 -5.05 -4.11
CA ALA A 56 -12.64 -3.82 -3.52
C ALA A 56 -11.10 -3.79 -3.48
N PHE A 57 -10.45 -4.94 -3.29
CA PHE A 57 -8.99 -5.01 -3.38
C PHE A 57 -8.49 -4.83 -4.82
N ASP A 58 -9.15 -5.44 -5.81
CA ASP A 58 -8.87 -5.20 -7.24
C ASP A 58 -9.02 -3.73 -7.61
N GLU A 59 -10.06 -3.07 -7.10
CA GLU A 59 -10.29 -1.64 -7.30
C GLU A 59 -9.19 -0.79 -6.66
N PHE A 60 -8.79 -1.11 -5.42
CA PHE A 60 -7.63 -0.48 -4.79
C PHE A 60 -6.35 -0.64 -5.62
N GLN A 61 -6.09 -1.84 -6.15
CA GLN A 61 -4.91 -2.07 -6.99
C GLN A 61 -4.92 -1.21 -8.26
N LYS A 62 -6.08 -1.08 -8.90
CA LYS A 62 -6.26 -0.20 -10.07
C LYS A 62 -6.07 1.27 -9.70
N ASN A 63 -6.64 1.71 -8.59
CA ASN A 63 -6.49 3.08 -8.11
C ASN A 63 -5.03 3.38 -7.75
N LEU A 64 -4.33 2.44 -7.12
CA LEU A 64 -2.90 2.56 -6.82
C LEU A 64 -2.08 2.82 -8.09
N LEU A 65 -2.40 2.20 -9.24
CA LEU A 65 -1.70 2.48 -10.49
C LEU A 65 -1.73 3.97 -10.84
N THR A 66 -2.92 4.55 -10.81
CA THR A 66 -3.18 5.96 -11.11
C THR A 66 -2.46 6.87 -10.11
N LEU A 67 -2.58 6.57 -8.81
CA LEU A 67 -1.93 7.36 -7.77
C LEU A 67 -0.40 7.35 -7.88
N MET A 68 0.18 6.25 -8.37
CA MET A 68 1.62 6.14 -8.62
C MET A 68 2.05 6.94 -9.84
N ASP A 69 1.29 6.91 -10.93
CA ASP A 69 1.58 7.73 -12.12
C ASP A 69 1.50 9.23 -11.77
N ASP A 70 0.53 9.62 -10.95
CA ASP A 70 0.41 10.99 -10.45
C ASP A 70 1.62 11.43 -9.62
N LEU A 71 2.16 10.55 -8.76
CA LEU A 71 3.38 10.86 -8.00
C LEU A 71 4.60 10.96 -8.93
N VAL A 72 4.74 10.04 -9.89
CA VAL A 72 5.83 10.08 -10.89
C VAL A 72 5.79 11.39 -11.66
N LYS A 73 4.60 11.81 -12.10
CA LYS A 73 4.41 13.08 -12.80
C LYS A 73 4.78 14.27 -11.92
N ARG A 74 4.33 14.31 -10.66
CA ARG A 74 4.71 15.37 -9.70
C ARG A 74 6.23 15.46 -9.49
N ILE A 75 6.92 14.32 -9.46
CA ILE A 75 8.38 14.27 -9.33
C ILE A 75 9.05 14.81 -10.60
N ALA A 76 8.57 14.41 -11.78
CA ALA A 76 9.09 14.88 -13.06
C ALA A 76 8.92 16.39 -13.25
N ASP A 77 7.75 16.91 -12.86
CA ASP A 77 7.37 18.33 -12.98
C ASP A 77 8.03 19.21 -11.90
N SER A 78 8.61 18.64 -10.85
CA SER A 78 9.36 19.40 -9.84
C SER A 78 10.67 19.95 -10.43
N TYR A 79 10.86 21.27 -10.37
CA TYR A 79 12.09 21.95 -10.80
C TYR A 79 13.27 21.68 -9.86
N GLU A 80 13.00 21.27 -8.62
CA GLU A 80 14.00 21.11 -7.55
C GLU A 80 14.42 19.64 -7.34
N SER A 81 13.66 18.69 -7.88
CA SER A 81 13.98 17.26 -7.70
C SER A 81 15.24 16.85 -8.48
N LEU A 82 16.13 16.12 -7.81
CA LEU A 82 17.35 15.55 -8.41
C LEU A 82 17.04 14.68 -9.64
N GLU A 83 17.88 14.78 -10.69
CA GLU A 83 17.80 13.95 -11.90
C GLU A 83 17.75 12.44 -11.60
N SER A 84 18.39 11.98 -10.51
CA SER A 84 18.31 10.58 -10.04
C SER A 84 16.87 10.20 -9.68
N ALA A 85 16.17 11.04 -8.91
CA ALA A 85 14.80 10.79 -8.51
C ALA A 85 13.85 10.77 -9.71
N LYS A 86 14.00 11.70 -10.67
CA LYS A 86 13.22 11.71 -11.91
C LYS A 86 13.42 10.45 -12.73
N LYS A 87 14.69 10.03 -12.90
CA LYS A 87 15.05 8.81 -13.64
C LYS A 87 14.50 7.54 -12.99
N ASN A 88 14.46 7.50 -11.65
CA ASN A 88 14.14 6.29 -10.90
C ASN A 88 12.65 6.20 -10.49
N ALA A 89 11.89 7.30 -10.51
CA ALA A 89 10.49 7.35 -10.09
C ALA A 89 9.59 6.33 -10.83
N THR A 90 9.76 6.17 -12.15
CA THR A 90 9.00 5.18 -12.92
C THR A 90 9.33 3.74 -12.54
N GLY A 91 10.62 3.44 -12.32
CA GLY A 91 11.06 2.11 -11.90
C GLY A 91 10.57 1.75 -10.50
N TRP A 92 10.52 2.76 -9.63
CA TRP A 92 9.92 2.67 -8.31
C TRP A 92 8.42 2.35 -8.37
N ALA A 93 7.65 3.12 -9.14
CA ALA A 93 6.21 2.92 -9.30
C ALA A 93 5.93 1.50 -9.79
N ASN A 94 6.66 1.04 -10.82
CA ASN A 94 6.52 -0.32 -11.35
C ASN A 94 6.86 -1.41 -10.33
N SER A 95 7.89 -1.20 -9.50
CA SER A 95 8.26 -2.13 -8.44
C SER A 95 7.18 -2.25 -7.36
N LEU A 96 6.61 -1.12 -6.93
CA LEU A 96 5.53 -1.12 -5.94
C LEU A 96 4.28 -1.80 -6.48
N ARG A 97 3.90 -1.51 -7.73
CA ARG A 97 2.78 -2.17 -8.43
C ARG A 97 2.93 -3.67 -8.44
N TYR A 98 4.12 -4.16 -8.80
CA TYR A 98 4.44 -5.58 -8.82
C TYR A 98 4.34 -6.22 -7.42
N GLN A 99 4.85 -5.57 -6.38
CA GLN A 99 4.79 -6.13 -5.02
C GLN A 99 3.36 -6.21 -4.47
N VAL A 100 2.51 -5.23 -4.82
CA VAL A 100 1.09 -5.21 -4.39
C VAL A 100 0.26 -6.22 -5.18
N SER A 101 0.52 -6.42 -6.48
CA SER A 101 -0.23 -7.36 -7.33
C SER A 101 0.12 -8.83 -7.08
N LEU A 102 1.39 -9.14 -6.78
CA LEU A 102 1.90 -10.51 -6.61
C LEU A 102 1.17 -11.33 -5.55
N LYS A 103 0.66 -10.70 -4.48
CA LYS A 103 0.03 -11.43 -3.36
C LYS A 103 -1.45 -11.74 -3.57
N HIS A 104 -2.08 -11.18 -4.60
CA HIS A 104 -3.48 -11.44 -4.92
C HIS A 104 -3.68 -12.66 -5.83
N HIS A 105 -2.75 -12.91 -6.76
CA HIS A 105 -2.99 -13.83 -7.88
C HIS A 105 -2.17 -15.14 -7.88
N TYR A 106 -1.18 -15.31 -6.99
CA TYR A 106 -0.23 -16.44 -7.06
C TYR A 106 -0.48 -17.60 -6.07
N THR A 107 -1.70 -17.76 -5.56
CA THR A 107 -2.11 -19.04 -4.97
C THR A 107 -2.69 -19.92 -6.07
N SER A 108 -2.25 -21.19 -6.17
CA SER A 108 -2.65 -22.16 -7.21
C SER A 108 -4.17 -22.43 -7.28
N ALA A 109 -4.94 -21.90 -6.34
CA ALA A 109 -6.40 -21.97 -6.26
C ALA A 109 -7.12 -20.65 -6.58
N GLY A 110 -6.43 -19.61 -7.05
CA GLY A 110 -6.98 -18.26 -7.21
C GLY A 110 -7.05 -17.47 -5.89
N PRO A 111 -7.60 -16.23 -5.90
CA PRO A 111 -7.67 -15.38 -4.72
C PRO A 111 -8.60 -16.00 -3.66
N ASN A 112 -8.06 -16.34 -2.50
CA ASN A 112 -8.84 -16.74 -1.33
C ASN A 112 -8.82 -15.64 -0.26
N ILE A 113 -9.77 -15.69 0.68
CA ILE A 113 -9.96 -14.63 1.67
C ILE A 113 -8.70 -14.36 2.51
N GLN A 114 -7.93 -15.39 2.86
CA GLN A 114 -6.68 -15.22 3.59
C GLN A 114 -5.61 -14.53 2.74
N GLY A 115 -5.53 -14.83 1.45
CA GLY A 115 -4.67 -14.16 0.49
C GLY A 115 -5.02 -12.69 0.35
N VAL A 116 -6.31 -12.34 0.28
CA VAL A 116 -6.75 -10.94 0.21
C VAL A 116 -6.41 -10.18 1.50
N ARG A 117 -6.61 -10.80 2.67
CA ARG A 117 -6.19 -10.25 3.97
C ARG A 117 -4.72 -9.90 3.98
N TRP A 118 -3.88 -10.86 3.60
CA TRP A 118 -2.45 -10.64 3.50
C TRP A 118 -2.11 -9.60 2.43
N GLY A 119 -2.88 -9.50 1.36
CA GLY A 119 -2.77 -8.44 0.36
C GLY A 119 -2.84 -7.06 1.01
N PHE A 120 -3.89 -6.76 1.78
CA PHE A 120 -4.03 -5.48 2.51
C PHE A 120 -2.86 -5.24 3.49
N GLU A 121 -2.59 -6.21 4.37
CA GLU A 121 -1.55 -6.07 5.41
C GLU A 121 -0.13 -5.91 4.85
N ASN A 122 0.15 -6.50 3.68
CA ASN A 122 1.45 -6.36 3.04
C ASN A 122 1.55 -5.11 2.16
N SER A 123 0.45 -4.67 1.54
CA SER A 123 0.44 -3.51 0.66
C SER A 123 0.93 -2.27 1.38
N ILE A 124 0.45 -2.01 2.59
CA ILE A 124 0.90 -0.87 3.40
C ILE A 124 2.42 -0.87 3.62
N LYS A 125 3.00 -2.03 3.95
CA LYS A 125 4.43 -2.14 4.21
C LYS A 125 5.26 -1.90 2.95
N TYR A 126 4.82 -2.42 1.81
CA TYR A 126 5.51 -2.17 0.54
C TYR A 126 5.37 -0.72 0.11
N ILE A 127 4.19 -0.12 0.24
CA ILE A 127 3.97 1.30 -0.03
C ILE A 127 4.95 2.16 0.76
N ILE A 128 5.07 1.91 2.07
CA ILE A 128 5.97 2.63 2.98
C ILE A 128 7.45 2.42 2.62
N ILE A 129 7.88 1.16 2.45
CA ILE A 129 9.28 0.83 2.12
C ILE A 129 9.65 1.48 0.80
N SER A 130 8.84 1.27 -0.23
CA SER A 130 9.06 1.86 -1.53
C SER A 130 9.11 3.37 -1.37
N ALA A 131 8.12 4.03 -0.78
CA ALA A 131 8.11 5.49 -0.64
C ALA A 131 9.36 6.04 0.05
N THR A 132 9.87 5.33 1.05
CA THR A 132 11.11 5.69 1.74
C THR A 132 12.32 5.60 0.80
N GLU A 133 12.41 4.54 0.00
CA GLU A 133 13.47 4.38 -1.01
C GLU A 133 13.42 5.49 -2.07
N LEU A 134 12.22 5.87 -2.54
CA LEU A 134 12.07 6.99 -3.47
C LEU A 134 12.47 8.31 -2.84
N ALA A 135 12.08 8.55 -1.59
CA ALA A 135 12.46 9.75 -0.85
C ALA A 135 14.00 9.84 -0.68
N ASP A 136 14.68 8.71 -0.48
CA ASP A 136 16.14 8.65 -0.35
C ASP A 136 16.87 9.01 -1.65
N GLU A 137 16.27 8.79 -2.83
CA GLU A 137 16.80 9.26 -4.12
C GLU A 137 16.88 10.79 -4.22
N GLY A 138 16.14 11.51 -3.38
CA GLY A 138 16.21 12.96 -3.23
C GLY A 138 17.43 13.45 -2.43
N GLY A 139 18.32 12.56 -1.99
CA GLY A 139 19.55 12.95 -1.29
C GLY A 139 19.27 13.71 0.01
N ASN A 140 19.65 14.98 0.08
CA ASN A 140 19.42 15.85 1.24
C ASN A 140 18.24 16.82 1.07
N ASP A 141 17.53 16.75 -0.06
CA ASP A 141 16.38 17.61 -0.32
C ASP A 141 15.21 17.24 0.62
N THR A 142 15.05 18.08 1.63
CA THR A 142 14.07 17.88 2.71
C THR A 142 12.64 18.15 2.21
N GLU A 143 12.48 19.06 1.24
CA GLU A 143 11.18 19.41 0.67
C GLU A 143 10.69 18.31 -0.27
N PHE A 144 11.58 17.74 -1.10
CA PHE A 144 11.29 16.56 -1.89
C PHE A 144 10.89 15.37 -1.01
N LYS A 145 11.67 15.05 0.03
CA LYS A 145 11.35 13.94 0.96
C LYS A 145 10.00 14.13 1.63
N LYS A 146 9.70 15.37 2.05
CA LYS A 146 8.42 15.73 2.62
C LYS A 146 7.30 15.58 1.61
N MET A 147 7.47 16.04 0.37
CA MET A 147 6.47 15.90 -0.70
C MET A 147 6.13 14.44 -0.99
N VAL A 148 7.15 13.57 -1.13
CA VAL A 148 6.93 12.12 -1.33
C VAL A 148 6.21 11.52 -0.13
N SER A 149 6.66 11.82 1.09
CA SER A 149 6.05 11.33 2.32
C SER A 149 4.60 11.78 2.47
N ASP A 150 4.32 13.06 2.30
CA ASP A 150 2.98 13.65 2.45
C ASP A 150 2.03 13.10 1.39
N TYR A 151 2.48 12.94 0.14
CA TYR A 151 1.66 12.34 -0.91
C TYR A 151 1.31 10.88 -0.57
N VAL A 152 2.31 10.09 -0.17
CA VAL A 152 2.08 8.68 0.16
C VAL A 152 1.17 8.54 1.37
N LYS A 153 1.39 9.34 2.41
CA LYS A 153 0.54 9.37 3.61
C LYS A 153 -0.89 9.77 3.29
N ASN A 154 -1.07 10.94 2.68
CA ASN A 154 -2.38 11.60 2.60
C ASN A 154 -3.20 11.14 1.40
N VAL A 155 -2.58 10.53 0.39
CA VAL A 155 -3.26 10.09 -0.84
C VAL A 155 -3.26 8.57 -0.94
N VAL A 156 -2.08 7.95 -0.90
CA VAL A 156 -1.95 6.50 -1.19
C VAL A 156 -2.45 5.64 -0.04
N ILE A 157 -2.00 5.95 1.18
CA ILE A 157 -2.42 5.23 2.38
C ILE A 157 -3.86 5.55 2.73
N GLN A 158 -4.29 6.80 2.54
CA GLN A 158 -5.69 7.16 2.71
C GLN A 158 -6.59 6.37 1.75
N SER A 159 -6.21 6.18 0.48
CA SER A 159 -6.95 5.33 -0.45
C SER A 159 -7.10 3.88 0.03
N LEU A 160 -6.09 3.33 0.71
CA LEU A 160 -6.16 2.00 1.32
C LEU A 160 -7.13 1.95 2.51
N ILE A 161 -7.13 3.00 3.34
CA ILE A 161 -8.08 3.17 4.46
C ILE A 161 -9.50 3.28 3.92
N ASP A 162 -9.76 4.16 2.96
CA ASP A 162 -11.07 4.38 2.36
C ASP A 162 -11.62 3.09 1.74
N THR A 163 -10.74 2.29 1.14
CA THR A 163 -11.10 0.96 0.62
C THR A 163 -11.57 0.04 1.74
N LEU A 164 -10.83 -0.05 2.84
CA LEU A 164 -11.20 -0.88 3.99
C LEU A 164 -12.50 -0.42 4.67
N GLU A 165 -12.74 0.89 4.75
CA GLU A 165 -14.00 1.45 5.25
C GLU A 165 -15.17 1.13 4.33
N THR A 166 -14.97 1.27 3.02
CA THR A 166 -15.98 0.92 2.00
C THR A 166 -16.35 -0.56 2.09
N ILE A 167 -15.36 -1.45 2.23
CA ILE A 167 -15.60 -2.88 2.42
C ILE A 167 -16.42 -3.11 3.69
N LYS A 168 -15.99 -2.54 4.82
CA LYS A 168 -16.69 -2.70 6.09
C LYS A 168 -18.16 -2.27 5.96
N ASN A 169 -18.43 -1.11 5.38
CA ASN A 169 -19.78 -0.60 5.20
C ASN A 169 -20.64 -1.51 4.30
N LYS A 170 -20.08 -2.02 3.20
CA LYS A 170 -20.77 -2.99 2.32
C LYS A 170 -21.08 -4.30 3.05
N LEU A 171 -20.15 -4.80 3.85
CA LEU A 171 -20.35 -6.03 4.63
C LEU A 171 -21.38 -5.84 5.74
N ASP A 172 -21.39 -4.70 6.42
CA ASP A 172 -22.37 -4.37 7.45
C ASP A 172 -23.79 -4.29 6.85
N GLN A 173 -23.94 -3.77 5.63
CA GLN A 173 -25.22 -3.75 4.89
C GLN A 173 -25.70 -5.16 4.53
N LEU A 174 -24.80 -6.07 4.13
CA LEU A 174 -25.15 -7.46 3.81
C LEU A 174 -25.64 -8.26 5.03
N LYS A 175 -25.29 -7.82 6.25
CA LYS A 175 -25.73 -8.46 7.51
C LYS A 175 -27.06 -7.93 8.05
N GLN A 176 -27.61 -6.88 7.46
CA GLN A 176 -28.92 -6.35 7.86
C GLN A 176 -30.03 -7.20 7.21
N PRO A 177 -31.05 -7.62 7.99
CA PRO A 177 -32.12 -8.52 7.55
C PRO A 177 -33.03 -7.92 6.48
#